data_AF-A0A8S2EYZ8-F1
#
_entry.id   AF-A0A8S2EYZ8-F1
#
_cell.length_a   1.000
_cell.length_b   1.000
_cell.length_c   1.000
_cell.angle_alpha   90.00
_cell.angle_beta   90.00
_cell.angle_gamma   90.00
#
_symmetry.space_group_name_H-M   'P 1'
#
loop_
_entity.id
_entity.type
_entity.pdbx_description
1 polymer ?
#
loop_
_entity_poly.entity_id
_entity_poly.type
_entity_poly.pdbx_seq_one_letter_code
_entity_poly.pdbx_strand_id
1 'polypeptide(L)'
;MAGRPTISLGKRLISIAKQLRPLVNVQPILRSFPSIQTYFLRKDSIPKELQSNIVYGIDCGNCPASYIGKTERQVARRFHEHGMPEPPSPPDTSITISSQQQPTTEFRRSIQKRKAPIKFFDKPPLLEEKVLEDLKQKSQPEVKSTIHQHEFDTGHKADWEHYKIIDKDRRRYPLLIKESLAIIRTSLLVHEQ
;
A
#
# COMPACT_ATOMS: atom_id res chain seq x y z
N MET A 1 -11.69 28.14 -11.39
CA MET A 1 -12.35 29.35 -10.83
C MET A 1 -11.83 29.59 -9.43
N ALA A 2 -11.48 30.83 -9.09
CA ALA A 2 -11.04 31.17 -7.73
C ALA A 2 -12.22 31.16 -6.74
N GLY A 3 -11.96 30.79 -5.49
CA GLY A 3 -12.99 30.76 -4.45
C GLY A 3 -13.46 32.15 -4.04
N ARG A 4 -14.69 32.23 -3.48
CA ARG A 4 -15.25 33.46 -2.88
C ARG A 4 -14.30 34.18 -1.91
N PRO A 5 -13.57 33.51 -0.98
CA PRO A 5 -12.64 34.21 -0.08
C PRO A 5 -11.45 34.84 -0.83
N THR A 6 -10.98 34.20 -1.90
CA THR A 6 -9.88 34.74 -2.72
C THR A 6 -10.31 36.01 -3.45
N ILE A 7 -11.54 36.03 -3.96
CA ILE A 7 -12.11 37.20 -4.65
C ILE A 7 -12.33 38.35 -3.66
N SER A 8 -12.83 38.07 -2.45
CA SER A 8 -13.04 39.12 -1.44
C SER A 8 -11.72 39.74 -0.97
N LEU A 9 -10.67 38.92 -0.80
CA LEU A 9 -9.31 39.39 -0.50
C LEU A 9 -8.76 40.29 -1.62
N GLY A 10 -8.93 39.90 -2.89
CA GLY A 10 -8.52 40.72 -4.03
C GLY A 10 -9.15 42.12 -4.03
N LYS A 11 -10.46 42.21 -3.73
CA LYS A 11 -11.15 43.51 -3.60
C LYS A 11 -10.63 44.35 -2.44
N ARG A 12 -10.34 43.72 -1.30
CA ARG A 12 -9.75 44.40 -0.13
C ARG A 12 -8.37 44.98 -0.45
N LEU A 13 -7.53 44.23 -1.15
CA LEU A 13 -6.21 44.69 -1.58
C LEU A 13 -6.31 45.92 -2.49
N ILE A 14 -7.24 45.92 -3.45
CA ILE A 14 -7.49 47.08 -4.32
C ILE A 14 -7.96 48.29 -3.49
N SER A 15 -8.86 48.09 -2.53
CA SER A 15 -9.34 49.18 -1.66
C SER A 15 -8.22 49.80 -0.83
N ILE A 16 -7.36 48.97 -0.25
CA ILE A 16 -6.19 49.42 0.52
C ILE A 16 -5.21 50.18 -0.38
N ALA A 17 -4.93 49.66 -1.58
CA ALA A 17 -4.03 50.31 -2.53
C ALA A 17 -4.52 51.71 -2.91
N LYS A 18 -5.83 51.87 -3.17
CA LYS A 18 -6.46 53.16 -3.46
C LYS A 18 -6.35 54.15 -2.31
N GLN A 19 -6.48 53.68 -1.07
CA GLN A 19 -6.36 54.52 0.13
C GLN A 19 -4.93 55.01 0.36
N LEU A 20 -3.92 54.16 0.11
CA LEU A 20 -2.52 54.48 0.39
C LEU A 20 -1.86 55.29 -0.74
N ARG A 21 -2.06 54.90 -2.00
CA ARG A 21 -1.50 55.58 -3.18
C ARG A 21 -2.46 55.48 -4.36
N PRO A 22 -3.37 56.46 -4.55
CA PRO A 22 -4.38 56.42 -5.60
C PRO A 22 -3.80 56.47 -7.03
N LEU A 23 -2.56 56.93 -7.18
CA LEU A 23 -1.83 56.99 -8.45
C LEU A 23 -1.34 55.61 -8.93
N VAL A 24 -1.29 54.59 -8.04
CA VAL A 24 -0.78 53.26 -8.37
C VAL A 24 -1.96 52.34 -8.72
N ASN A 25 -1.97 51.81 -9.94
CA ASN A 25 -2.95 50.82 -10.37
C ASN A 25 -2.52 49.40 -9.97
N VAL A 26 -3.13 48.85 -8.92
CA VAL A 26 -2.85 47.49 -8.42
C VAL A 26 -3.85 46.50 -8.97
N GLN A 27 -3.37 45.44 -9.62
CA GLN A 27 -4.18 44.35 -10.16
C GLN A 27 -3.81 43.00 -9.52
N PRO A 28 -4.70 42.37 -8.72
CA PRO A 28 -4.45 41.05 -8.16
C PRO A 28 -4.60 39.97 -9.23
N ILE A 29 -3.49 39.28 -9.54
CA ILE A 29 -3.48 38.14 -10.48
C ILE A 29 -3.68 36.85 -9.70
N LEU A 30 -4.83 36.20 -9.87
CA LEU A 30 -5.14 34.92 -9.23
C LEU A 30 -4.49 33.78 -10.02
N ARG A 31 -3.51 33.10 -9.42
CA ARG A 31 -2.92 31.89 -9.97
C ARG A 31 -3.76 30.67 -9.57
N SER A 32 -3.70 29.62 -10.38
CA SER A 32 -4.19 28.31 -9.98
C SER A 32 -3.43 27.84 -8.73
N PHE A 33 -4.11 27.09 -7.86
CA PHE A 33 -3.44 26.46 -6.73
C PHE A 33 -2.30 25.57 -7.25
N PRO A 34 -1.12 25.63 -6.64
CA PRO A 34 -0.05 24.71 -7.00
C PRO A 34 -0.50 23.28 -6.67
N SER A 35 0.04 22.30 -7.39
CA SER A 35 -0.28 20.90 -7.15
C SER A 35 0.01 20.52 -5.70
N ILE A 36 -0.72 19.56 -5.14
CA ILE A 36 -0.39 18.92 -3.85
C ILE A 36 1.10 18.55 -3.80
N GLN A 37 1.67 18.09 -4.91
CA GLN A 37 3.10 17.77 -5.03
C GLN A 37 4.03 18.96 -4.72
N THR A 38 3.60 20.19 -4.98
CA THR A 38 4.38 21.40 -4.66
C THR A 38 4.48 21.63 -3.15
N TYR A 39 3.45 21.25 -2.39
CA TYR A 39 3.46 21.35 -0.93
C TYR A 39 4.21 20.18 -0.28
N PHE A 40 4.15 18.98 -0.89
CA PHE A 40 4.85 17.79 -0.42
C PHE A 40 6.08 17.50 -1.29
N LEU A 41 7.15 18.28 -1.06
CA LEU A 41 8.42 18.19 -1.79
C LEU A 41 9.04 16.78 -1.76
N ARG A 42 8.77 16.01 -0.70
CA ARG A 42 9.26 14.64 -0.52
C ARG A 42 8.13 13.78 0.03
N LYS A 43 7.94 12.60 -0.56
CA LYS A 43 7.06 11.56 -0.01
C LYS A 43 7.71 10.94 1.22
N ASP A 44 6.91 10.48 2.16
CA ASP A 44 7.41 9.70 3.30
C ASP A 44 8.17 8.46 2.80
N SER A 45 9.27 8.14 3.48
CA SER A 45 10.04 6.94 3.18
C SER A 45 9.21 5.71 3.51
N ILE A 46 9.06 4.80 2.54
CA ILE A 46 8.32 3.55 2.74
C ILE A 46 9.28 2.54 3.37
N PRO A 47 8.99 2.00 4.57
CA PRO A 47 9.76 0.95 5.22
C PRO A 47 9.97 -0.25 4.29
N LYS A 48 11.09 -0.96 4.44
CA LYS A 48 11.56 -1.99 3.50
C LYS A 48 10.53 -3.10 3.30
N GLU A 49 9.80 -3.43 4.35
CA GLU A 49 8.80 -4.51 4.44
C GLU A 49 7.49 -4.15 3.72
N LEU A 50 7.20 -2.85 3.63
CA LEU A 50 5.99 -2.31 2.98
C LEU A 50 6.24 -1.91 1.53
N GLN A 51 7.44 -2.13 1.00
CA GLN A 51 7.75 -1.85 -0.40
C GLN A 51 7.08 -2.86 -1.33
N SER A 52 6.73 -2.41 -2.53
CA SER A 52 6.10 -3.20 -3.57
C SER A 52 6.75 -2.94 -4.92
N ASN A 53 6.48 -3.82 -5.90
CA ASN A 53 7.08 -3.80 -7.24
C ASN A 53 8.61 -3.82 -7.19
N ILE A 54 9.12 -4.80 -6.44
CA ILE A 54 10.55 -4.99 -6.22
C ILE A 54 10.96 -6.41 -6.63
N VAL A 55 12.23 -6.56 -6.97
CA VAL A 55 12.93 -7.83 -7.07
C VAL A 55 13.74 -7.98 -5.80
N TYR A 56 13.57 -9.10 -5.11
CA TYR A 56 14.24 -9.39 -3.85
C TYR A 56 15.00 -10.71 -3.92
N GLY A 57 16.03 -10.83 -3.09
CA GLY A 57 16.81 -12.05 -2.87
C GLY A 57 16.73 -12.46 -1.40
N ILE A 58 16.61 -13.75 -1.15
CA ILE A 58 16.59 -14.37 0.18
C ILE A 58 17.64 -15.47 0.19
N ASP A 59 18.59 -15.37 1.10
CA ASP A 59 19.63 -16.38 1.25
C ASP A 59 19.19 -17.43 2.27
N CYS A 60 19.69 -18.66 2.08
CA CYS A 60 19.53 -19.72 3.06
C CYS A 60 20.60 -19.60 4.16
N GLY A 61 20.21 -19.76 5.43
CA GLY A 61 21.16 -19.67 6.54
C GLY A 61 22.15 -20.83 6.65
N ASN A 62 21.88 -21.96 5.98
CA ASN A 62 22.61 -23.22 6.17
C ASN A 62 23.20 -23.79 4.87
N CYS A 63 22.99 -23.14 3.72
CA CYS A 63 23.55 -23.61 2.45
C CYS A 63 23.74 -22.44 1.47
N PRO A 64 24.53 -22.59 0.40
CA PRO A 64 24.80 -21.51 -0.56
C PRO A 64 23.61 -21.20 -1.49
N ALA A 65 22.44 -21.81 -1.26
CA ALA A 65 21.25 -21.55 -2.07
C ALA A 65 20.69 -20.16 -1.76
N SER A 66 20.35 -19.43 -2.83
CA SER A 66 19.67 -18.13 -2.75
C SER A 66 18.43 -18.16 -3.62
N TYR A 67 17.31 -17.68 -3.08
CA TYR A 67 16.06 -17.50 -3.80
C TYR A 67 15.94 -16.07 -4.31
N ILE A 68 15.71 -15.91 -5.61
CA ILE A 68 15.43 -14.61 -6.23
C ILE A 68 14.01 -14.63 -6.75
N GLY A 69 13.22 -13.62 -6.37
CA GLY A 69 11.84 -13.49 -6.82
C GLY A 69 11.41 -12.04 -6.92
N LYS A 70 10.35 -11.79 -7.70
CA LYS A 70 9.65 -10.50 -7.73
C LYS A 70 8.41 -10.49 -6.85
N THR A 71 8.00 -9.29 -6.44
CA THR A 71 6.68 -9.06 -5.84
C THR A 71 6.04 -7.79 -6.38
N GLU A 72 4.76 -7.90 -6.77
CA GLU A 72 3.89 -6.76 -7.06
C GLU A 72 3.14 -6.30 -5.80
N ARG A 73 2.99 -7.20 -4.80
CA ARG A 73 2.43 -6.90 -3.47
C ARG A 73 3.50 -6.37 -2.53
N GLN A 74 3.09 -5.93 -1.35
CA GLN A 74 4.02 -5.60 -0.27
C GLN A 74 4.86 -6.83 0.09
N VAL A 75 6.16 -6.62 0.34
CA VAL A 75 7.11 -7.69 0.68
C VAL A 75 6.63 -8.51 1.86
N ALA A 76 6.21 -7.85 2.94
CA ALA A 76 5.69 -8.52 4.12
C ALA A 76 4.59 -9.52 3.75
N ARG A 77 3.60 -9.11 2.93
CA ARG A 77 2.52 -10.01 2.52
C ARG A 77 3.02 -11.20 1.71
N ARG A 78 3.98 -10.96 0.81
CA ARG A 78 4.60 -12.02 -0.01
C ARG A 78 5.37 -13.04 0.85
N PHE A 79 6.03 -12.58 1.91
CA PHE A 79 6.78 -13.47 2.80
C PHE A 79 5.85 -14.34 3.64
N HIS A 80 4.74 -13.80 4.12
CA HIS A 80 3.69 -14.60 4.76
C HIS A 80 3.10 -15.65 3.82
N GLU A 81 2.87 -15.31 2.54
CA GLU A 81 2.46 -16.29 1.51
C GLU A 81 3.49 -17.42 1.33
N HIS A 82 4.76 -17.19 1.69
CA HIS A 82 5.84 -18.17 1.61
C HIS A 82 6.12 -18.90 2.94
N GLY A 83 5.35 -18.64 4.00
CA GLY A 83 5.49 -19.33 5.27
C GLY A 83 6.24 -18.56 6.37
N MET A 84 6.54 -17.27 6.15
CA MET A 84 6.97 -16.41 7.25
C MET A 84 5.87 -16.39 8.33
N PRO A 85 6.18 -16.70 9.60
CA PRO A 85 5.20 -16.66 10.67
C PRO A 85 4.68 -15.23 10.86
N GLU A 86 3.36 -15.07 11.02
CA GLU A 86 2.79 -13.75 11.32
C GLU A 86 3.39 -13.22 12.62
N PRO A 87 3.80 -11.93 12.68
CA PRO A 87 4.15 -11.34 13.95
C PRO A 87 2.96 -11.52 14.90
N PRO A 88 3.21 -11.79 16.19
CA PRO A 88 2.13 -11.96 17.16
C PRO A 88 1.23 -10.72 17.07
N SER A 89 -0.05 -10.94 16.75
CA SER A 89 -1.03 -9.86 16.72
C SER A 89 -0.90 -9.08 18.03
N PRO A 90 -0.79 -7.74 17.98
CA PRO A 90 -0.76 -6.95 19.21
C PRO A 90 -1.95 -7.39 20.08
N PRO A 91 -1.75 -7.58 21.40
CA PRO A 91 -2.80 -8.08 22.27
C PRO A 91 -4.04 -7.21 22.06
N ASP A 92 -5.18 -7.88 21.79
CA ASP A 92 -6.46 -7.26 21.45
C ASP A 92 -6.68 -6.03 22.32
N THR A 93 -6.33 -4.86 21.76
CA THR A 93 -6.80 -3.60 22.30
C THR A 93 -8.22 -3.52 21.77
N SER A 94 -9.08 -4.31 22.41
CA SER A 94 -10.51 -4.16 22.34
C SER A 94 -10.75 -2.69 22.63
N ILE A 95 -10.96 -1.93 21.56
CA ILE A 95 -11.54 -0.61 21.62
C ILE A 95 -12.90 -0.87 22.24
N THR A 96 -12.96 -0.78 23.57
CA THR A 96 -14.20 -0.66 24.30
C THR A 96 -14.74 0.66 23.83
N ILE A 97 -15.55 0.61 22.78
CA ILE A 97 -16.48 1.68 22.46
C ILE A 97 -17.44 1.67 23.65
N SER A 98 -17.05 2.38 24.71
CA SER A 98 -17.95 2.74 25.79
C SER A 98 -19.03 3.57 25.12
N SER A 99 -20.15 2.91 24.83
CA SER A 99 -21.39 3.52 24.41
C SER A 99 -21.80 4.52 25.48
N GLN A 100 -21.41 5.78 25.30
CA GLN A 100 -21.93 6.96 26.00
C GLN A 100 -21.31 8.22 25.40
N GLN A 101 -21.92 8.70 24.32
CA GLN A 101 -22.21 10.13 24.11
C GLN A 101 -23.02 10.26 22.81
N GLN A 102 -24.27 10.69 22.97
CA GLN A 102 -25.16 11.04 21.87
C GLN A 102 -24.55 12.21 21.07
N PRO A 103 -24.56 12.18 19.72
CA PRO A 103 -24.09 13.31 18.94
C PRO A 103 -25.16 14.40 18.93
N THR A 104 -25.00 15.41 19.78
CA THR A 104 -25.75 16.66 19.66
C THR A 104 -25.07 17.58 18.65
N THR A 105 -25.90 18.11 17.75
CA THR A 105 -25.71 19.30 16.90
C THR A 105 -25.06 19.12 15.52
N GLU A 106 -25.97 18.99 14.55
CA GLU A 106 -26.02 19.74 13.29
C GLU A 106 -24.71 20.10 12.56
N PHE A 107 -24.09 19.11 11.91
CA PHE A 107 -23.46 19.39 10.62
C PHE A 107 -24.51 19.30 9.53
N ARG A 108 -24.95 20.45 8.98
CA ARG A 108 -25.72 20.53 7.73
C ARG A 108 -24.90 19.94 6.58
N ARG A 109 -24.95 18.62 6.43
CA ARG A 109 -24.57 17.95 5.18
C ARG A 109 -25.70 18.19 4.20
N SER A 110 -25.36 18.68 3.01
CA SER A 110 -26.30 18.78 1.89
C SER A 110 -27.08 17.47 1.75
N ILE A 111 -28.41 17.55 1.67
CA ILE A 111 -29.26 16.40 1.32
C ILE A 111 -28.83 15.94 -0.07
N GLN A 112 -27.90 14.99 -0.14
CA GLN A 112 -27.75 14.20 -1.36
C GLN A 112 -29.05 13.43 -1.49
N LYS A 113 -29.73 13.58 -2.64
CA LYS A 113 -30.84 12.70 -3.03
C LYS A 113 -30.34 11.27 -2.81
N ARG A 114 -30.80 10.60 -1.77
CA ARG A 114 -30.37 9.25 -1.43
C ARG A 114 -30.70 8.40 -2.65
N LYS A 115 -29.69 7.81 -3.29
CA LYS A 115 -29.93 6.76 -4.29
C LYS A 115 -30.74 5.66 -3.58
N ALA A 116 -31.63 4.99 -4.32
CA ALA A 116 -32.41 3.88 -3.78
C ALA A 116 -31.47 2.91 -3.02
N PRO A 117 -31.90 2.36 -1.88
CA PRO A 117 -31.08 1.39 -1.15
C PRO A 117 -30.67 0.29 -2.10
N ILE A 118 -29.37 0.02 -2.18
CA ILE A 118 -28.85 -1.11 -2.95
C ILE A 118 -29.52 -2.35 -2.38
N LYS A 119 -30.33 -3.05 -3.19
CA LYS A 119 -30.86 -4.36 -2.80
C LYS A 119 -29.66 -5.30 -2.74
N PHE A 120 -29.20 -5.58 -1.52
CA PHE A 120 -28.27 -6.67 -1.31
C PHE A 120 -29.02 -7.97 -1.62
N PHE A 121 -28.37 -8.88 -2.35
CA PHE A 121 -28.90 -10.23 -2.46
C PHE A 121 -28.84 -10.87 -1.08
N ASP A 122 -29.92 -11.54 -0.68
CA ASP A 122 -29.93 -12.33 0.54
C ASP A 122 -28.75 -13.31 0.47
N LYS A 123 -27.94 -13.31 1.53
CA LYS A 123 -26.84 -14.25 1.65
C LYS A 123 -27.47 -15.65 1.52
N PRO A 124 -27.08 -16.47 0.53
CA PRO A 124 -27.64 -17.80 0.38
C PRO A 124 -27.50 -18.54 1.71
N PRO A 125 -28.47 -19.40 2.08
CA PRO A 125 -28.42 -20.15 3.32
C PRO A 125 -27.05 -20.81 3.43
N LEU A 126 -26.38 -20.58 4.56
CA LEU A 126 -25.06 -21.12 4.82
C LEU A 126 -25.12 -22.62 4.54
N LEU A 127 -24.37 -23.06 3.52
CA LEU A 127 -24.12 -24.46 3.27
C LEU A 127 -23.73 -25.10 4.60
N GLU A 128 -24.38 -26.21 4.95
CA GLU A 128 -24.21 -26.93 6.23
C GLU A 128 -22.75 -26.97 6.65
N GLU A 129 -22.46 -26.85 7.96
CA GLU A 129 -21.10 -26.78 8.50
C GLU A 129 -20.17 -27.87 7.97
N LYS A 130 -20.70 -29.05 7.63
CA LYS A 130 -19.97 -30.14 6.96
C LYS A 130 -19.44 -29.78 5.57
N VAL A 131 -20.22 -29.06 4.76
CA VAL A 131 -19.77 -28.58 3.44
C VAL A 131 -18.71 -27.49 3.61
N LEU A 132 -18.75 -26.70 4.68
CA LEU A 132 -17.72 -25.71 4.99
C LEU A 132 -16.40 -26.36 5.44
N GLU A 133 -16.48 -27.46 6.21
CA GLU A 133 -15.34 -28.32 6.58
C GLU A 133 -14.73 -28.97 5.32
N ASP A 134 -15.56 -29.54 4.45
CA ASP A 134 -15.13 -30.18 3.20
C ASP A 134 -14.56 -29.14 2.19
N LEU A 135 -15.08 -27.91 2.16
CA LEU A 135 -14.54 -26.80 1.36
C LEU A 135 -13.29 -26.16 1.99
N LYS A 136 -13.15 -26.19 3.32
CA LYS A 136 -11.89 -25.83 3.99
C LYS A 136 -10.80 -26.85 3.70
N GLN A 137 -11.15 -28.14 3.64
CA GLN A 137 -10.24 -29.22 3.23
C GLN A 137 -9.89 -29.14 1.73
N LYS A 138 -10.74 -28.51 0.91
CA LYS A 138 -10.52 -28.35 -0.54
C LYS A 138 -9.90 -27.00 -0.97
N SER A 139 -9.77 -26.03 -0.06
CA SER A 139 -9.26 -24.68 -0.33
C SER A 139 -7.85 -24.43 0.18
N GLN A 140 -6.96 -25.40 -0.02
CA GLN A 140 -5.53 -25.14 -0.20
C GLN A 140 -5.05 -26.05 -1.34
N PRO A 141 -4.91 -25.58 -2.59
CA PRO A 141 -3.87 -26.18 -3.40
C PRO A 141 -2.57 -25.76 -2.69
N GLU A 142 -1.94 -26.70 -1.99
CA GLU A 142 -0.57 -26.54 -1.47
C GLU A 142 0.39 -26.31 -2.65
N VAL A 143 0.36 -25.12 -3.24
CA VAL A 143 1.40 -24.68 -4.16
C VAL A 143 2.57 -24.33 -3.26
N LYS A 144 3.34 -25.35 -2.88
CA LYS A 144 4.56 -25.21 -2.13
C LYS A 144 5.47 -24.25 -2.91
N SER A 145 5.75 -23.10 -2.32
CA SER A 145 6.67 -22.15 -2.94
C SER A 145 8.05 -22.79 -3.07
N THR A 146 8.85 -22.34 -4.03
CA THR A 146 10.23 -22.86 -4.18
C THR A 146 11.04 -22.72 -2.89
N ILE A 147 10.82 -21.64 -2.12
CA ILE A 147 11.43 -21.47 -0.80
C ILE A 147 10.95 -22.57 0.13
N HIS A 148 9.64 -22.77 0.24
CA HIS A 148 9.07 -23.80 1.12
C HIS A 148 9.50 -25.22 0.74
N GLN A 149 9.63 -25.50 -0.56
CA GLN A 149 10.16 -26.77 -1.05
C GLN A 149 11.62 -26.96 -0.63
N HIS A 150 12.46 -25.93 -0.76
CA HIS A 150 13.83 -25.97 -0.28
C HIS A 150 13.91 -26.23 1.24
N GLU A 151 13.07 -25.54 2.02
CA GLU A 151 13.00 -25.75 3.48
C GLU A 151 12.58 -27.18 3.83
N PHE A 152 11.62 -27.75 3.09
CA PHE A 152 11.16 -29.13 3.28
C PHE A 152 12.22 -30.17 2.91
N ASP A 153 12.87 -30.01 1.76
CA ASP A 153 13.82 -30.98 1.21
C ASP A 153 15.15 -31.01 1.99
N THR A 154 15.58 -29.85 2.50
CA THR A 154 16.88 -29.71 3.18
C THR A 154 16.77 -29.54 4.69
N GLY A 155 15.59 -29.21 5.21
CA GLY A 155 15.39 -28.84 6.62
C GLY A 155 16.01 -27.49 7.01
N HIS A 156 16.57 -26.75 6.05
CA HIS A 156 17.15 -25.44 6.29
C HIS A 156 16.07 -24.35 6.37
N LYS A 157 16.37 -23.24 7.06
CA LYS A 157 15.45 -22.09 7.16
C LYS A 157 15.93 -20.94 6.29
N ALA A 158 15.01 -20.28 5.61
CA ALA A 158 15.29 -19.05 4.89
C ALA A 158 15.52 -17.87 5.86
N ASP A 159 16.49 -16.99 5.55
CA ASP A 159 16.72 -15.77 6.34
C ASP A 159 15.76 -14.66 5.88
N TRP A 160 14.60 -14.61 6.53
CA TRP A 160 13.56 -13.64 6.24
C TRP A 160 13.89 -12.21 6.71
N GLU A 161 14.82 -12.05 7.66
CA GLU A 161 15.16 -10.75 8.24
C GLU A 161 16.15 -9.98 7.36
N HIS A 162 17.15 -10.67 6.82
CA HIS A 162 18.25 -10.06 6.06
C HIS A 162 18.08 -10.09 4.53
N TYR A 163 16.85 -10.22 4.03
CA TYR A 163 16.58 -10.22 2.58
C TYR A 163 17.14 -8.97 1.87
N LYS A 164 17.58 -9.11 0.61
CA LYS A 164 18.13 -8.01 -0.18
C LYS A 164 17.12 -7.51 -1.21
N ILE A 165 17.00 -6.20 -1.37
CA ILE A 165 16.29 -5.62 -2.51
C ILE A 165 17.29 -5.44 -3.65
N ILE A 166 17.10 -6.18 -4.73
CA ILE A 166 18.01 -6.21 -5.88
C ILE A 166 17.66 -5.08 -6.85
N ASP A 167 16.38 -4.91 -7.18
CA ASP A 167 15.92 -3.90 -8.12
C ASP A 167 14.46 -3.51 -7.85
N LYS A 168 14.00 -2.40 -8.44
CA LYS A 168 12.62 -1.89 -8.35
C LYS A 168 12.14 -1.39 -9.70
N ASP A 169 10.88 -1.63 -10.02
CA ASP A 169 10.26 -1.02 -11.21
C ASP A 169 8.74 -0.94 -11.03
N ARG A 170 8.14 0.20 -11.38
CA ARG A 170 6.68 0.39 -11.25
C ARG A 170 5.89 -0.36 -12.32
N ARG A 171 6.54 -0.73 -13.43
CA ARG A 171 5.90 -1.44 -14.54
C ARG A 171 6.18 -2.94 -14.41
N ARG A 172 5.11 -3.73 -14.55
CA ARG A 172 5.15 -5.19 -14.41
C ARG A 172 6.15 -5.87 -15.35
N TYR A 173 6.20 -5.45 -16.61
CA TYR A 173 7.04 -6.09 -17.63
C TYR A 173 8.53 -5.84 -17.42
N PRO A 174 9.01 -4.60 -17.21
CA PRO A 174 10.39 -4.36 -16.79
C PRO A 174 10.78 -5.06 -15.49
N LEU A 175 9.87 -5.18 -14.52
CA LEU A 175 10.14 -5.89 -13.27
C LEU A 175 10.45 -7.38 -13.51
N LEU A 176 9.71 -8.02 -14.42
CA LEU A 176 9.99 -9.40 -14.85
C LEU A 176 11.37 -9.52 -15.51
N ILE A 177 11.72 -8.60 -16.40
CA ILE A 177 13.04 -8.60 -17.06
C ILE A 177 14.15 -8.48 -16.01
N LYS A 178 14.00 -7.57 -15.05
CA LYS A 178 14.96 -7.36 -13.97
C LYS A 178 15.13 -8.59 -13.10
N GLU A 179 14.04 -9.29 -12.78
CA GLU A 179 14.07 -10.58 -12.09
C GLU A 179 14.86 -11.63 -12.88
N SER A 180 14.54 -11.82 -14.17
CA SER A 180 15.25 -12.77 -15.02
C SER A 180 16.75 -12.45 -15.13
N LEU A 181 17.11 -11.17 -15.27
CA LEU A 181 18.50 -10.74 -15.29
C LEU A 181 19.22 -10.98 -13.95
N ALA A 182 18.52 -10.78 -12.82
CA ALA A 182 19.08 -11.05 -11.50
C ALA A 182 19.34 -12.54 -11.28
N ILE A 183 18.42 -13.41 -11.73
CA ILE A 183 18.59 -14.87 -11.70
C ILE A 183 19.81 -15.27 -12.53
N ILE A 184 19.89 -14.81 -13.78
CA ILE A 184 21.00 -15.14 -14.70
C ILE A 184 22.35 -14.69 -14.11
N ARG A 185 22.43 -13.45 -13.60
CA ARG A 185 23.66 -12.93 -12.98
C ARG A 185 24.12 -13.78 -11.81
N THR A 186 23.18 -14.21 -10.97
CA THR A 186 23.50 -15.01 -9.79
C THR A 186 23.95 -16.42 -10.18
N SER A 187 23.32 -17.04 -11.18
CA SER A 187 23.77 -18.34 -11.69
C SER A 187 25.18 -18.30 -12.28
N LEU A 188 25.59 -17.19 -12.92
CA LEU A 188 26.93 -17.06 -13.47
C LEU A 188 28.00 -16.96 -12.38
N LEU A 189 27.73 -16.20 -11.31
CA LEU A 189 28.66 -16.03 -10.20
C LEU A 189 28.94 -17.35 -9.45
N VAL A 190 27.98 -18.27 -9.42
CA VAL A 190 28.14 -19.59 -8.80
C VAL A 190 29.02 -20.52 -9.64
N HIS A 191 29.11 -20.32 -10.95
CA HIS A 191 29.94 -21.14 -11.84
C HIS A 191 31.42 -20.69 -11.91
N GLU A 192 31.75 -19.50 -11.42
CA GLU A 192 33.11 -18.96 -11.40
C GLU A 192 33.89 -19.28 -10.11
N GLN A 193 33.27 -19.95 -9.13
CA GLN A 193 33.87 -20.37 -7.85
C GLN A 193 34.05 -21.89 -7.79
#